data_AF-A0A7W8T5B5-F1
#
_entry.id   AF-A0A7W8T5B5-F1
#
_cell.length_a   1.000
_cell.length_b   1.000
_cell.length_c   1.000
_cell.angle_alpha   90.00
_cell.angle_beta   90.00
_cell.angle_gamma   90.00
#
_symmetry.space_group_name_H-M   'P 1'
#
loop_
_entity.id
_entity.type
_entity.pdbx_description
1 polymer ?
#
loop_
_entity_poly.entity_id
_entity_poly.type
_entity_poly.pdbx_seq_one_letter_code
_entity_poly.pdbx_strand_id
1 'polypeptide(L)'
;MNLEKEFDASSPYLYKAVATGQSLQSAELKWYRINDAGQEEVYLVMLQEGVRVVGVNPGMANAKISAMSQLNHVESVGLLYERITWHYIDGNIKFTDSWSERS
;
A
#
# COMPACT_ATOMS: atom_id res chain seq x y z
N MET A 1 -5.82 2.43 -5.17
CA MET A 1 -5.58 2.38 -3.71
C MET A 1 -4.45 3.35 -3.37
N ASN A 2 -4.52 4.07 -2.24
CA ASN A 2 -3.43 4.95 -1.79
C ASN A 2 -2.85 4.41 -0.48
N LEU A 3 -1.51 4.36 -0.40
CA LEU A 3 -0.76 4.01 0.80
C LEU A 3 0.12 5.19 1.20
N GLU A 4 0.26 5.45 2.50
CA GLU A 4 1.21 6.43 3.03
C GLU A 4 2.36 5.71 3.72
N LYS A 5 3.59 6.19 3.47
CA LYS A 5 4.82 5.68 4.09
C LYS A 5 5.79 6.82 4.34
N GLU A 6 6.75 6.62 5.24
CA GLU A 6 7.90 7.52 5.36
C GLU A 6 8.85 7.36 4.17
N PHE A 7 9.71 8.35 3.91
CA PHE A 7 10.79 8.18 2.94
C PHE A 7 11.75 7.07 3.38
N ASP A 8 12.09 6.19 2.45
CA ASP A 8 13.02 5.08 2.70
C ASP A 8 13.78 4.70 1.42
N ALA A 9 14.51 3.59 1.47
CA ALA A 9 15.28 3.10 0.32
C ALA A 9 14.40 2.73 -0.90
N SER A 10 13.09 2.52 -0.71
CA SER A 10 12.17 2.19 -1.82
C SER A 10 11.73 3.43 -2.61
N SER A 11 11.80 4.63 -2.02
CA SER A 11 11.29 5.87 -2.62
C SER A 11 11.83 6.12 -4.05
N PRO A 12 13.15 6.03 -4.34
CA PRO A 12 13.66 6.23 -5.70
C PRO A 12 13.11 5.22 -6.72
N TYR A 13 12.82 4.00 -6.30
CA TYR A 13 12.25 2.97 -7.16
C TYR A 13 10.78 3.25 -7.47
N LEU A 14 10.03 3.77 -6.52
CA LEU A 14 8.65 4.22 -6.73
C LEU A 14 8.59 5.44 -7.66
N TYR A 15 9.50 6.41 -7.50
CA TYR A 15 9.64 7.54 -8.43
C TYR A 15 10.00 7.07 -9.84
N LYS A 16 10.92 6.12 -9.98
CA LYS A 16 11.23 5.52 -11.28
C LYS A 16 10.01 4.83 -11.88
N ALA A 17 9.27 4.05 -11.09
CA ALA A 17 8.12 3.31 -11.57
C ALA A 17 7.03 4.25 -12.10
N VAL A 18 6.69 5.31 -11.35
CA VAL A 18 5.70 6.30 -11.80
C VAL A 18 6.17 7.11 -13.01
N ALA A 19 7.45 7.52 -13.05
CA ALA A 19 7.97 8.33 -14.15
C ALA A 19 8.10 7.57 -15.47
N THR A 20 8.34 6.26 -15.41
CA THR A 20 8.55 5.41 -16.59
C THR A 20 7.33 4.59 -16.98
N GLY A 21 6.27 4.59 -16.16
CA GLY A 21 5.12 3.70 -16.35
C GLY A 21 5.46 2.22 -16.15
N GLN A 22 6.52 1.92 -15.38
CA GLN A 22 6.94 0.54 -15.11
C GLN A 22 5.81 -0.23 -14.42
N SER A 23 5.50 -1.41 -14.93
CA SER A 23 4.59 -2.34 -14.27
C SER A 23 5.35 -3.20 -13.26
N LEU A 24 4.77 -3.34 -12.08
CA LEU A 24 5.22 -4.22 -11.01
C LEU A 24 4.39 -5.50 -11.04
N GLN A 25 5.00 -6.64 -10.73
CA GLN A 25 4.31 -7.94 -10.78
C GLN A 25 3.15 -7.98 -9.80
N SER A 26 3.40 -7.60 -8.54
CA SER A 26 2.40 -7.61 -7.48
C SER A 26 2.75 -6.65 -6.36
N ALA A 27 1.75 -6.35 -5.54
CA ALA A 27 1.88 -5.69 -4.24
C ALA A 27 1.04 -6.45 -3.21
N GLU A 28 1.62 -6.78 -2.06
CA GLU A 28 0.94 -7.50 -0.97
C GLU A 28 0.89 -6.62 0.27
N LEU A 29 -0.31 -6.32 0.75
CA LEU A 29 -0.54 -5.55 1.96
C LEU A 29 -1.07 -6.48 3.04
N LYS A 30 -0.30 -6.62 4.12
CA LYS A 30 -0.63 -7.44 5.27
C LYS A 30 -1.07 -6.54 6.41
N TRP A 31 -2.29 -6.75 6.88
CA TRP A 31 -2.87 -6.04 8.00
C TRP A 31 -2.71 -6.86 9.27
N TYR A 32 -2.11 -6.25 10.29
CA TYR A 32 -1.82 -6.91 11.55
C TYR A 32 -2.76 -6.43 12.65
N ARG A 33 -3.03 -7.31 13.62
CA ARG A 33 -3.68 -7.01 14.89
C ARG A 33 -2.98 -7.75 16.02
N ILE A 34 -3.19 -7.30 17.25
CA ILE A 34 -2.74 -8.04 18.43
C ILE A 34 -3.80 -9.10 18.76
N ASN A 35 -3.37 -10.34 18.93
CA ASN A 35 -4.25 -11.45 19.29
C ASN A 35 -4.42 -11.62 20.80
N ASP A 36 -5.23 -12.58 21.23
CA ASP A 36 -5.51 -12.85 22.65
C ASP A 36 -4.26 -13.26 23.45
N ALA A 37 -3.20 -13.73 22.77
CA ALA A 37 -1.90 -14.05 23.37
C ALA A 37 -0.94 -12.84 23.42
N GLY A 38 -1.38 -11.65 22.97
CA GLY A 38 -0.56 -10.44 22.94
C GLY A 38 0.45 -10.39 21.80
N GLN A 39 0.30 -11.25 20.77
CA GLN A 39 1.21 -11.34 19.63
C GLN A 39 0.60 -10.70 18.38
N GLU A 40 1.45 -10.14 17.52
CA GLU A 40 1.02 -9.65 16.21
C GLU A 40 0.66 -10.82 15.30
N GLU A 41 -0.54 -10.77 14.74
CA GLU A 41 -1.01 -11.72 13.73
C GLU A 41 -1.58 -10.99 12.52
N VAL A 42 -1.38 -11.55 11.33
CA VAL A 42 -2.02 -11.07 10.11
C VAL A 42 -3.48 -11.52 10.12
N TYR A 43 -4.42 -10.57 10.02
CA TYR A 43 -5.85 -10.89 9.97
C TYR A 43 -6.47 -10.67 8.58
N LEU A 44 -5.85 -9.82 7.75
CA LEU A 44 -6.30 -9.52 6.40
C LEU A 44 -5.10 -9.34 5.47
N VAL A 45 -5.18 -9.94 4.28
CA VAL A 45 -4.20 -9.76 3.20
C VAL A 45 -4.91 -9.19 1.99
N MET A 46 -4.36 -8.11 1.42
CA MET A 46 -4.75 -7.58 0.12
C MET A 46 -3.63 -7.84 -0.87
N LEU A 47 -3.85 -8.75 -1.81
CA LEU A 47 -2.92 -9.06 -2.89
C LEU A 47 -3.36 -8.36 -4.17
N GLN A 48 -2.51 -7.54 -4.74
CA GLN A 48 -2.72 -6.86 -6.02
C GLN A 48 -1.73 -7.41 -7.05
N GLU A 49 -2.19 -7.64 -8.27
CA GLU A 49 -1.40 -8.16 -9.38
C GLU A 49 -1.50 -7.23 -10.59
N GLY A 50 -0.44 -7.18 -11.40
CA GLY A 50 -0.35 -6.26 -12.54
C GLY A 50 -0.34 -4.80 -12.08
N VAL A 51 0.48 -4.50 -11.06
CA VAL A 51 0.42 -3.22 -10.36
C VAL A 51 1.13 -2.12 -11.15
N ARG A 52 0.52 -0.92 -11.18
CA ARG A 52 1.16 0.29 -11.70
C ARG A 52 1.09 1.42 -10.67
N VAL A 53 2.22 2.10 -10.49
CA VAL A 53 2.28 3.31 -9.67
C VAL A 53 1.76 4.47 -10.52
N VAL A 54 0.67 5.09 -10.09
CA VAL A 54 0.02 6.19 -10.83
C VAL A 54 0.30 7.57 -10.25
N GLY A 55 0.82 7.63 -9.03
CA GLY A 55 1.18 8.89 -8.39
C GLY A 55 2.04 8.64 -7.17
N VAL A 56 2.97 9.56 -6.93
CA VAL A 56 3.71 9.68 -5.68
C VAL A 56 3.62 11.13 -5.24
N ASN A 57 3.05 11.37 -4.06
CA ASN A 57 2.87 12.70 -3.49
C ASN A 57 3.73 12.84 -2.22
N PRO A 58 4.89 13.52 -2.31
CA PRO A 58 5.73 13.77 -1.14
C PRO A 58 5.14 14.88 -0.27
N GLY A 59 5.08 14.62 1.04
CA GLY A 59 4.60 15.52 2.07
C GLY A 59 5.70 15.89 3.06
N MET A 60 5.92 17.19 3.25
CA MET A 60 6.76 17.74 4.31
C MET A 60 5.93 18.71 5.15
N ALA A 61 5.66 18.32 6.40
CA ALA A 61 4.91 19.15 7.32
C ALA A 61 5.74 20.37 7.75
N ASN A 62 5.07 21.51 7.99
CA ASN A 62 5.76 22.73 8.43
C ASN A 62 6.17 22.61 9.89
N ALA A 63 7.48 22.49 10.14
CA ALA A 63 8.05 22.34 11.47
C ALA A 63 7.76 23.52 12.43
N LYS A 64 7.38 24.70 11.91
CA LYS A 64 7.00 25.86 12.74
C LYS A 64 5.62 25.71 13.39
N ILE A 65 4.80 24.77 12.91
CA ILE A 65 3.48 24.48 13.49
C ILE A 65 3.67 23.39 14.54
N SER A 66 3.51 23.74 15.82
CA SER A 66 3.82 22.84 16.96
C SER A 66 3.13 21.48 16.85
N ALA A 67 1.86 21.47 16.39
CA ALA A 67 1.07 20.25 16.20
C ALA A 67 1.61 19.31 15.10
N MET A 68 2.41 19.83 14.16
CA MET A 68 2.97 19.09 13.03
C MET A 68 4.46 18.79 13.19
N SER A 69 5.09 19.30 14.26
CA SER A 69 6.53 19.19 14.50
C SER A 69 7.01 17.74 14.73
N GLN A 70 6.11 16.85 15.13
CA GLN A 70 6.41 15.43 15.36
C GLN A 70 6.17 14.56 14.13
N LEU A 71 5.64 15.13 13.04
CA LEU A 71 5.40 14.39 11.80
C LEU A 71 6.70 14.29 11.00
N ASN A 72 7.10 13.06 10.70
CA ASN A 72 8.18 12.80 9.76
C ASN A 72 7.77 13.14 8.33
N HIS A 73 8.75 13.14 7.44
CA HIS A 73 8.53 13.28 6.01
C HIS A 73 7.89 12.01 5.46
N VAL A 74 6.74 12.15 4.82
CA VAL A 74 5.95 11.03 4.30
C VAL A 74 5.72 11.19 2.81
N GLU A 75 5.41 10.10 2.12
CA GLU A 75 4.97 10.08 0.74
C GLU A 75 3.73 9.21 0.58
N SER A 76 2.74 9.71 -0.15
CA SER A 76 1.53 8.97 -0.52
C SER A 76 1.70 8.36 -1.91
N VAL A 77 1.52 7.06 -2.02
CA VAL A 77 1.74 6.26 -3.24
C VAL A 77 0.39 5.72 -3.73
N GLY A 78 0.03 6.11 -4.95
CA GLY A 78 -1.17 5.63 -5.63
C GLY A 78 -0.89 4.41 -6.49
N LEU A 79 -1.65 3.33 -6.26
CA LEU A 79 -1.55 2.06 -6.99
C LEU A 79 -2.83 1.78 -7.77
N LEU A 80 -2.65 1.42 -9.05
CA LEU A 80 -3.62 0.68 -9.86
C LEU A 80 -3.18 -0.77 -9.99
N TYR A 81 -4.13 -1.65 -10.27
CA TYR A 81 -3.93 -3.09 -10.38
C TYR A 81 -4.88 -3.67 -11.43
N GLU A 82 -4.52 -4.82 -11.98
CA GLU A 82 -5.36 -5.58 -12.92
C GLU A 82 -6.30 -6.54 -12.17
N ARG A 83 -5.78 -7.14 -11.09
CA ARG A 83 -6.51 -8.06 -10.21
C ARG A 83 -6.21 -7.73 -8.76
N ILE A 84 -7.22 -7.87 -7.91
CA ILE A 84 -7.08 -7.75 -6.46
C ILE A 84 -7.77 -8.93 -5.78
N THR A 85 -7.13 -9.47 -4.75
CA THR A 85 -7.68 -10.50 -3.88
C THR A 85 -7.67 -9.99 -2.45
N TRP A 86 -8.84 -9.95 -1.81
CA TRP A 86 -8.98 -9.73 -0.37
C TRP A 86 -9.12 -11.08 0.32
N HIS A 87 -8.28 -11.33 1.31
CA HIS A 87 -8.25 -12.56 2.06
C HIS A 87 -8.30 -12.27 3.56
N TYR A 88 -9.48 -12.45 4.16
CA TYR A 88 -9.63 -12.45 5.60
C TYR A 88 -9.20 -13.82 6.13
N ILE A 89 -8.13 -13.84 6.92
CA ILE A 89 -7.39 -15.06 7.28
C ILE A 89 -8.25 -16.00 8.11
N ASP A 90 -8.96 -15.44 9.09
CA ASP A 90 -9.87 -16.20 9.93
C ASP A 90 -11.10 -16.66 9.13
N GLY A 91 -11.37 -17.96 9.14
CA GLY A 91 -12.36 -18.57 8.26
C GLY A 91 -11.96 -18.67 6.77
N ASN A 92 -10.74 -18.27 6.38
CA ASN A 92 -10.21 -18.38 5.01
C ASN A 92 -11.16 -17.80 3.94
N ILE A 93 -11.77 -16.64 4.25
CA ILE A 93 -12.75 -15.98 3.40
C ILE A 93 -12.01 -15.16 2.34
N LYS A 94 -12.26 -15.45 1.07
CA LYS A 94 -11.58 -14.80 -0.06
C LYS A 94 -12.58 -14.23 -1.05
N PHE A 95 -12.30 -13.02 -1.50
CA PHE A 95 -12.96 -12.41 -2.65
C PHE A 95 -11.91 -11.90 -3.63
N THR A 96 -12.16 -12.09 -4.91
CA THR A 96 -11.29 -11.63 -5.99
C THR A 96 -12.11 -10.79 -6.95
N ASP A 97 -11.53 -9.69 -7.38
CA ASP A 97 -12.02 -8.87 -8.47
C ASP A 97 -10.91 -8.69 -9.51
N SER A 98 -11.26 -8.70 -10.80
CA SER A 98 -10.33 -8.44 -11.89
C SER A 98 -10.97 -7.59 -12.98
N TRP A 99 -10.21 -6.65 -13.53
CA TRP A 99 -10.73 -5.72 -14.53
C TRP A 99 -11.03 -6.38 -15.88
N SER A 100 -10.37 -7.51 -16.16
CA SER A 100 -10.52 -8.27 -17.41
C SER A 100 -11.69 -9.26 -17.36
N GLU A 101 -12.16 -9.68 -16.19
CA GLU A 101 -13.36 -10.48 -16.04
C GLU A 101 -14.60 -9.59 -16.16
N ARG A 102 -15.07 -9.40 -17.40
CA ARG A 102 -16.42 -8.87 -17.64
C ARG A 102 -17.44 -9.99 -17.42
N SER A 103 -18.35 -9.78 -16.47
CA SER A 103 -19.58 -10.56 -16.27
C SER A 103 -20.49 -10.56 -17.51
#